data_AF-A0A662G1I9-F1
#
_entry.id   AF-A0A662G1I9-F1
#
_cell.length_a   1.000
_cell.length_b   1.000
_cell.length_c   1.000
_cell.angle_alpha   90.00
_cell.angle_beta   90.00
_cell.angle_gamma   90.00
#
_symmetry.space_group_name_H-M   'P 1'
#
loop_
_entity.id
_entity.type
_entity.pdbx_description
1 polymer ?
#
loop_
_entity_poly.entity_id
_entity_poly.type
_entity_poly.pdbx_seq_one_letter_code
_entity_poly.pdbx_strand_id
1 'polypeptide(L)' 'MEKYALDTDILIDFLRKKNSAISVIKKLKEEGFLATTIINVFELFWGAYKLKRKEKIDAV' A
#
# COMPACT_ATOMS: atom_id res chain seq x y z
N MET A 1 6.31 22.17 6.55
CA MET A 1 5.74 21.20 5.58
C MET A 1 5.47 19.93 6.35
N GLU A 2 4.21 19.51 6.43
CA GLU A 2 3.79 18.33 7.19
C GLU A 2 4.45 17.06 6.63
N LYS A 3 4.65 16.03 7.47
CA LYS A 3 5.09 14.70 7.04
C LYS A 3 3.97 13.70 7.32
N TYR A 4 3.44 13.09 6.28
CA TYR A 4 2.39 12.09 6.37
C TYR A 4 2.99 10.70 6.26
N ALA A 5 2.87 9.89 7.31
CA ALA A 5 3.20 8.47 7.26
C ALA A 5 1.98 7.70 6.72
N LEU A 6 2.13 7.10 5.55
CA LEU A 6 1.09 6.29 4.91
C LEU A 6 1.06 4.89 5.51
N ASP A 7 -0.10 4.52 6.02
CA ASP A 7 -0.38 3.18 6.54
C ASP A 7 -0.52 2.12 5.42
N THR A 8 -0.39 0.84 5.76
CA THR A 8 -0.45 -0.26 4.80
C THR A 8 -1.80 -0.33 4.06
N ASP A 9 -2.91 -0.05 4.73
CA ASP A 9 -4.24 -0.12 4.12
C ASP A 9 -4.42 0.87 2.96
N ILE A 10 -3.98 2.12 3.12
CA ILE A 10 -4.06 3.12 2.06
C ILE A 10 -3.10 2.82 0.91
N LEU A 11 -1.93 2.24 1.21
CA LEU A 11 -0.98 1.78 0.19
C LEU A 11 -1.56 0.61 -0.62
N ILE A 12 -2.20 -0.37 0.02
CA ILE A 12 -2.87 -1.49 -0.66
C ILE A 12 -3.99 -0.97 -1.56
N ASP A 13 -4.84 -0.08 -1.05
CA ASP A 13 -5.96 0.47 -1.82
C ASP A 13 -5.50 1.31 -3.01
N PHE A 14 -4.39 2.05 -2.85
CA PHE A 14 -3.73 2.74 -3.95
C PHE A 14 -3.19 1.78 -5.01
N LEU A 15 -2.49 0.71 -4.60
CA LEU A 15 -1.98 -0.33 -5.51
C LEU A 15 -3.11 -1.05 -6.27
N ARG A 16 -4.29 -1.17 -5.63
CA ARG A 16 -5.53 -1.70 -6.24
C ARG A 16 -6.29 -0.69 -7.10
N LYS A 17 -5.75 0.52 -7.30
CA LYS A 17 -6.34 1.60 -8.10
C LYS A 17 -7.71 2.06 -7.58
N LYS A 18 -7.96 2.01 -6.27
CA LYS A 18 -9.19 2.57 -5.71
C LYS A 18 -9.16 4.10 -5.79
N ASN A 19 -10.19 4.69 -6.40
CA ASN A 19 -10.29 6.15 -6.59
C ASN A 19 -10.18 6.93 -5.27
N SER A 20 -10.76 6.43 -4.18
CA SER A 20 -10.67 7.06 -2.85
C SER A 20 -9.22 7.21 -2.36
N ALA A 21 -8.42 6.15 -2.45
CA ALA A 21 -7.01 6.18 -2.04
C ALA A 21 -6.15 7.08 -2.94
N ILE A 22 -6.41 7.07 -4.25
CA ILE A 22 -5.74 7.97 -5.21
C ILE A 22 -6.02 9.44 -4.85
N SER A 23 -7.28 9.79 -4.58
CA SER A 23 -7.66 11.15 -4.19
C SER A 23 -7.00 11.60 -2.89
N VAL A 24 -6.97 10.73 -1.87
CA VAL A 24 -6.33 11.04 -0.58
C VAL A 24 -4.82 11.24 -0.75
N ILE A 25 -4.13 10.34 -1.44
CA ILE A 25 -2.67 10.45 -1.65
C ILE A 25 -2.33 11.71 -2.46
N LYS A 26 -3.13 12.07 -3.46
CA LYS A 26 -2.93 13.31 -4.23
C LYS A 26 -3.05 14.54 -3.34
N LYS A 27 -4.10 14.62 -2.52
CA LYS A 27 -4.29 15.72 -1.55
C LYS A 27 -3.11 15.83 -0.58
N LEU A 28 -2.73 14.73 0.06
CA LEU A 28 -1.64 14.72 1.04
C LEU A 28 -0.28 15.08 0.42
N LYS A 29 -0.06 14.74 -0.86
CA LYS A 29 1.14 15.12 -1.61
C LYS A 29 1.21 16.62 -1.89
N GLU A 30 0.06 17.28 -2.08
CA GLU A 30 -0.02 18.73 -2.25
C GLU A 30 0.18 19.46 -0.90
N GLU A 31 -0.25 18.85 0.21
CA GLU A 31 -0.17 19.43 1.57
C GLU A 31 1.17 19.16 2.27
N GLY A 32 1.94 18.16 1.86
CA GLY A 32 3.15 17.76 2.58
C GLY A 32 4.00 16.69 1.92
N PHE A 33 4.93 16.14 2.70
CA PHE A 33 5.81 15.05 2.26
C PHE A 33 5.22 13.69 2.66
N LEU A 34 5.17 12.76 1.71
CA LEU A 34 4.70 11.40 1.95
C LEU A 34 5.87 10.49 2.34
N ALA A 35 5.70 9.76 3.42
CA ALA A 35 6.61 8.73 3.89
C ALA A 35 5.84 7.47 4.26
N THR A 36 6.54 6.39 4.58
CA THR A 36 5.96 5.21 5.22
C THR A 36 7.03 4.58 6.13
N THR A 37 6.69 3.52 6.85
CA THR A 37 7.62 2.83 7.75
C THR A 37 8.15 1.55 7.12
N ILE A 38 9.27 1.04 7.64
CA ILE A 38 9.80 -0.26 7.22
C ILE A 38 8.84 -1.41 7.57
N ILE A 39 8.01 -1.25 8.61
CA ILE A 39 6.98 -2.23 8.99
C ILE A 39 5.92 -2.31 7.90
N ASN A 40 5.43 -1.17 7.41
CA ASN A 40 4.41 -1.14 6.35
C ASN A 40 4.95 -1.74 5.03
N VAL A 41 6.24 -1.50 4.75
CA VAL A 41 6.93 -2.16 3.63
C VAL A 41 6.96 -3.68 3.82
N PHE A 42 7.33 -4.17 5.01
CA PHE A 42 7.30 -5.60 5.32
C PHE A 42 5.91 -6.22 5.10
N GLU A 43 4.84 -5.56 5.55
CA GLU A 43 3.47 -6.03 5.37
C GLU A 43 3.08 -6.13 3.89
N LEU A 44 3.44 -5.13 3.08
CA LEU A 44 3.22 -5.16 1.62
C LEU A 44 3.95 -6.33 0.96
N PHE A 45 5.23 -6.53 1.29
CA PHE A 45 6.03 -7.65 0.75
C PHE A 45 5.45 -9.00 1.17
N TRP A 46 5.07 -9.15 2.44
CA TRP A 46 4.50 -10.38 2.95
C TRP A 46 3.14 -10.69 2.32
N GLY A 47 2.29 -9.68 2.15
CA GLY A 47 1.02 -9.80 1.45
C GLY A 47 1.20 -10.26 0.00
N ALA A 48 2.11 -9.62 -0.74
CA ALA A 48 2.43 -9.99 -2.12
C ALA A 48 2.99 -11.42 -2.23
N TYR A 49 3.87 -11.83 -1.31
CA TYR A 49 4.40 -13.20 -1.24
C TYR A 49 3.30 -14.24 -1.04
N LYS A 50 2.36 -13.99 -0.12
CA LYS A 50 1.22 -14.88 0.13
C LYS A 50 0.28 -14.98 -1.07
N LEU A 51 0.03 -13.87 -1.77
CA LEU A 51 -0.81 -13.87 -2.97
C LEU A 51 -0.20 -14.73 -4.08
N LYS A 52 1.11 -14.64 -4.32
CA LYS A 52 1.82 -15.49 -5.30
C LYS A 52 1.80 -16.99 -4.94
N ARG A 53 1.70 -17.35 -3.65
CA ARG A 53 1.51 -18.75 -3.24
C ARG A 53 0.10 -19.26 -3.54
N LYS A 54 -0.93 -18.41 -3.53
CA LYS A 54 -2.30 -18.83 -3.85
C LYS A 54 -2.51 -19.13 -5.34
N GLU A 55 -1.71 -18.55 -6.24
CA GLU A 55 -1.73 -18.90 -7.68
C GLU A 55 -1.04 -20.25 -8.00
N LYS A 56 -0.30 -20.85 -7.04
CA LYS A 56 0.39 -22.15 -7.20
C LYS A 56 -0.17 -23.23 -6.28
N ILE A 57 -1.49 -23.39 -6.27
CA ILE A 57 -2.14 -24.52 -5.60
C ILE A 57 -3.10 -25.20 -6.57
N ASP A 58 -2.56 -25.75 -7.66
CA ASP A 58 -3.14 -26.93 -8.30
C ASP A 58 -2.16 -28.07 -8.06
N ALA A 59 -2.38 -28.77 -6.95
CA ALA A 59 -1.85 -30.10 -6.71
C ALA A 59 -3.04 -30.95 -6.24
N VAL A 60 -3.83 -31.40 -7.21
CA VAL A 60 -4.61 -32.63 -7.14
C VAL A 60 -4.23 -33.44 -8.37
#